data_AF-A0A7C3HNV8-F1
#
_entry.id   AF-A0A7C3HNV8-F1
#
_cell.length_a   1.000
_cell.length_b   1.000
_cell.length_c   1.000
_cell.angle_alpha   90.00
_cell.angle_beta   90.00
_cell.angle_gamma   90.00
#
_symmetry.space_group_name_H-M   'P 1'
#
loop_
_entity.id
_entity.type
_entity.pdbx_description
1 polymer ?
#
loop_
_entity_poly.entity_id
_entity_poly.type
_entity_poly.pdbx_seq_one_letter_code
_entity_poly.pdbx_strand_id
1 'polypeptide(L)'
;MTAVNARVRRRREATTAPVTERSAERSALRLRPARIPDAEQIVQLIARYANRGMMLHRPYGEVLENIRDFVVAVEKGRVVGCGALHVVWDDMAEIRSLAVAEEYAGRG
;
A
#
# COMPACT_ATOMS: atom_id res chain seq x y z
N MET A 1 38.41 -42.46 -19.25
CA MET A 1 38.66 -41.01 -19.16
C MET A 1 37.36 -40.34 -18.73
N THR A 2 37.31 -40.01 -17.44
CA THR A 2 36.51 -39.00 -16.70
C THR A 2 35.09 -38.67 -17.16
N ALA A 3 34.14 -39.05 -16.30
CA ALA A 3 32.81 -38.45 -16.20
C ALA A 3 32.87 -37.02 -15.64
N VAL A 4 32.05 -36.11 -16.16
CA VAL A 4 31.63 -34.91 -15.44
C VAL A 4 30.11 -34.75 -15.58
N ASN A 5 29.42 -35.14 -14.52
CA ASN A 5 28.01 -34.85 -14.28
C ASN A 5 27.81 -33.36 -13.99
N ALA A 6 26.88 -32.71 -14.69
CA ALA A 6 26.24 -31.49 -14.20
C ALA A 6 24.73 -31.75 -14.10
N ARG A 7 24.29 -32.21 -12.91
CA ARG A 7 22.88 -32.29 -12.52
C ARG A 7 22.31 -30.88 -12.43
N VAL A 8 21.72 -30.37 -13.50
CA VAL A 8 20.86 -29.20 -13.43
C VAL A 8 19.49 -29.64 -12.93
N ARG A 9 19.12 -29.03 -11.81
CA ARG A 9 18.06 -29.43 -10.90
C ARG A 9 16.69 -29.37 -11.56
N ARG A 10 15.86 -30.34 -11.19
CA ARG A 10 14.40 -30.44 -11.41
C ARG A 10 13.75 -29.09 -11.68
N ARG A 11 13.17 -28.94 -12.88
CA ARG A 11 12.14 -27.94 -13.18
C ARG A 11 11.04 -28.15 -12.12
N ARG A 12 11.00 -27.30 -11.09
CA ARG A 12 9.81 -27.23 -10.24
C ARG A 12 8.75 -26.57 -11.11
N GLU A 13 7.79 -27.37 -11.55
CA GLU A 13 6.51 -26.89 -12.05
C GLU A 13 6.01 -25.85 -11.05
N ALA A 14 5.92 -24.60 -11.50
CA ALA A 14 5.26 -23.55 -10.76
C ALA A 14 3.79 -23.95 -10.69
N THR A 15 3.36 -24.47 -9.54
CA THR A 15 1.94 -24.63 -9.20
C THR A 15 1.29 -23.26 -9.30
N THR A 16 0.68 -22.96 -10.44
CA THR A 16 -0.23 -21.84 -10.63
C THR A 16 -1.52 -22.16 -9.89
N ALA A 17 -1.52 -21.91 -8.59
CA ALA A 17 -2.77 -21.73 -7.87
C ALA A 17 -3.48 -20.49 -8.46
N PRO A 18 -4.80 -20.55 -8.72
CA PRO A 18 -5.52 -19.45 -9.33
C PRO A 18 -5.55 -18.26 -8.37
N VAL A 19 -5.19 -17.08 -8.86
CA VAL A 19 -5.28 -15.79 -8.13
C VAL A 19 -6.73 -15.49 -7.68
N THR A 20 -7.70 -16.20 -8.26
CA THR A 20 -9.15 -16.01 -8.16
C THR A 20 -9.78 -16.46 -6.83
N GLU A 21 -9.16 -17.37 -6.06
CA GLU A 21 -9.77 -17.85 -4.80
C GLU A 21 -9.59 -16.88 -3.63
N ARG A 22 -8.53 -16.07 -3.68
CA ARG A 22 -8.19 -15.10 -2.62
C ARG A 22 -9.01 -13.80 -2.71
N SER A 23 -9.97 -13.74 -3.62
CA SER A 23 -10.73 -12.55 -4.03
C SER A 23 -12.06 -12.40 -3.30
N ALA A 24 -12.66 -13.49 -2.84
CA ALA A 24 -14.01 -13.49 -2.26
C ALA A 24 -14.06 -13.03 -0.79
N GLU A 25 -13.06 -13.38 0.03
CA GLU A 25 -12.98 -12.88 1.43
C GLU A 25 -12.50 -11.43 1.53
N ARG A 26 -11.81 -10.92 0.49
CA ARG A 26 -11.40 -9.52 0.35
C ARG A 26 -12.53 -8.57 -0.05
N SER A 27 -13.76 -9.07 -0.17
CA SER A 27 -14.91 -8.34 -0.73
C SER A 27 -15.25 -7.01 -0.03
N ALA A 28 -14.72 -6.73 1.17
CA ALA A 28 -14.99 -5.48 1.90
C ALA A 28 -13.88 -4.43 1.80
N LEU A 29 -12.65 -4.79 1.46
CA LEU A 29 -11.52 -3.85 1.37
C LEU A 29 -11.44 -3.25 -0.04
N ARG A 30 -11.80 -1.98 -0.18
CA ARG A 30 -11.74 -1.23 -1.44
C ARG A 30 -10.61 -0.23 -1.45
N LEU A 31 -9.79 -0.27 -2.49
CA LEU A 31 -8.89 0.83 -2.86
C LEU A 31 -9.65 1.85 -3.72
N ARG A 32 -9.50 3.13 -3.42
CA ARG A 32 -10.06 4.23 -4.23
C ARG A 32 -9.26 5.53 -4.05
N PRO A 33 -9.37 6.49 -4.98
CA PRO A 33 -8.89 7.85 -4.72
C PRO A 33 -9.51 8.41 -3.43
N ALA A 34 -8.71 9.18 -2.70
CA ALA A 34 -9.17 9.89 -1.52
C ALA A 34 -10.14 11.02 -1.89
N ARG A 35 -10.99 11.39 -0.94
CA ARG A 35 -11.95 12.48 -1.03
C ARG A 35 -11.75 13.39 0.18
N ILE A 36 -12.24 14.63 0.10
CA ILE A 36 -12.14 15.60 1.21
C ILE A 36 -12.56 15.00 2.57
N PRO A 37 -13.65 14.21 2.70
CA PRO A 37 -14.03 13.60 3.98
C PRO A 37 -13.03 12.57 4.54
N ASP A 38 -12.09 12.08 3.74
CA ASP A 38 -11.06 11.13 4.19
C ASP A 38 -9.87 11.82 4.88
N ALA A 39 -9.71 13.13 4.69
CA ALA A 39 -8.51 13.86 5.09
C ALA A 39 -8.20 13.71 6.59
N GLU A 40 -9.23 13.74 7.44
CA GLU A 40 -9.03 13.58 8.89
C GLU A 40 -8.48 12.19 9.25
N GLN A 41 -9.01 11.13 8.62
CA GLN A 41 -8.54 9.76 8.86
C GLN A 41 -7.12 9.55 8.29
N ILE A 42 -6.78 10.20 7.17
CA ILE A 42 -5.42 10.19 6.60
C ILE A 42 -4.43 10.85 7.56
N VAL A 43 -4.76 12.04 8.10
CA VAL A 43 -3.92 12.74 9.09
C VAL A 43 -3.69 11.86 10.32
N GLN A 44 -4.74 11.21 10.82
CA GLN A 44 -4.63 10.31 11.98
C GLN A 44 -3.71 9.12 11.69
N LEU A 45 -3.80 8.50 10.52
CA LEU A 45 -2.91 7.42 10.10
C LEU A 45 -1.46 7.89 10.04
N ILE A 46 -1.19 9.00 9.36
CA ILE A 46 0.16 9.58 9.25
C ILE A 46 0.72 9.93 10.64
N ALA A 47 -0.06 10.57 11.49
CA ALA A 47 0.36 10.98 12.83
C ALA A 47 0.82 9.80 13.70
N ARG A 48 0.19 8.62 13.57
CA ARG A 48 0.62 7.41 14.31
C ARG A 48 2.07 7.01 13.99
N TYR A 49 2.47 7.10 12.72
CA TYR A 49 3.83 6.80 12.29
C TYR A 49 4.79 7.96 12.55
N ALA A 50 4.33 9.20 12.37
CA ALA A 50 5.13 10.38 12.61
C ALA A 50 5.53 10.53 14.08
N ASN A 51 4.62 10.26 15.01
CA ASN A 51 4.89 10.29 16.45
C ASN A 51 5.93 9.23 16.90
N ARG A 52 6.21 8.24 16.06
CA ARG A 52 7.25 7.22 16.28
C ARG A 52 8.56 7.52 15.55
N GLY A 53 8.66 8.68 14.88
CA GLY A 53 9.81 9.06 14.08
C GLY A 53 9.97 8.25 12.78
N MET A 54 8.93 7.54 12.33
CA MET A 54 8.98 6.71 11.12
C MET A 54 8.53 7.45 9.85
N MET A 55 7.94 8.64 9.99
CA MET A 55 7.40 9.43 8.89
C MET A 55 7.38 10.91 9.28
N LEU A 56 7.35 11.81 8.30
CA LEU A 56 7.12 13.23 8.55
C LEU A 56 5.64 13.50 8.87
N HIS A 57 5.39 14.48 9.75
CA HIS A 57 4.03 14.94 10.03
C HIS A 57 3.42 15.63 8.79
N ARG A 58 2.10 15.50 8.63
CA ARG A 58 1.33 16.16 7.57
C ARG A 58 0.09 16.81 8.20
N PRO A 59 0.04 18.14 8.34
CA PRO A 59 -1.13 18.82 8.89
C PRO A 59 -2.33 18.67 7.95
N TYR A 60 -3.52 18.86 8.50
CA TYR A 60 -4.78 18.69 7.78
C TYR A 60 -4.88 19.55 6.50
N GLY A 61 -4.39 20.79 6.53
CA GLY A 61 -4.37 21.67 5.35
C GLY A 61 -3.53 21.08 4.21
N GLU A 62 -2.33 20.56 4.49
CA GLU A 62 -1.47 19.95 3.48
C GLU A 62 -2.12 18.70 2.87
N VAL A 63 -2.78 17.88 3.70
CA VAL A 63 -3.52 16.70 3.22
C VAL A 63 -4.69 17.10 2.32
N LEU A 64 -5.41 18.19 2.64
CA LEU A 64 -6.47 18.71 1.79
C LEU A 64 -5.96 19.25 0.45
N GLU A 65 -4.88 20.02 0.48
CA GLU A 65 -4.24 20.58 -0.72
C GLU A 65 -3.79 19.46 -1.68
N ASN A 66 -3.27 18.37 -1.12
CA ASN A 66 -2.75 17.24 -1.88
C ASN A 66 -3.74 16.07 -1.98
N ILE A 67 -5.03 16.23 -1.66
CA ILE A 67 -5.97 15.10 -1.52
C ILE A 67 -6.08 14.23 -2.78
N ARG A 68 -5.83 14.81 -3.96
CA ARG A 68 -5.87 14.10 -5.25
C ARG A 68 -4.69 13.17 -5.47
N ASP A 69 -3.57 13.40 -4.78
CA ASP A 69 -2.40 12.53 -4.82
C ASP A 69 -2.64 11.24 -4.03
N PHE A 70 -3.62 11.24 -3.11
CA PHE A 70 -3.88 10.14 -2.19
C PHE A 70 -4.79 9.05 -2.78
N VAL A 71 -4.39 7.81 -2.52
CA VAL A 71 -5.23 6.61 -2.60
C VAL A 71 -5.46 6.08 -1.19
N VAL A 72 -6.68 5.64 -0.90
CA VAL A 72 -7.07 5.08 0.40
C VAL A 72 -7.56 3.64 0.26
N ALA A 73 -7.20 2.81 1.22
CA ALA A 73 -7.81 1.52 1.49
C ALA A 73 -8.96 1.70 2.48
N VAL A 74 -10.15 1.26 2.12
CA VAL A 74 -11.38 1.45 2.89
C VAL A 74 -12.02 0.12 3.17
N GLU A 75 -12.30 -0.17 4.44
CA GLU A 75 -13.09 -1.31 4.86
C GLU A 75 -14.23 -0.84 5.77
N LYS A 76 -15.46 -1.27 5.49
CA LYS A 76 -16.67 -0.88 6.27
C LYS A 76 -16.82 0.65 6.45
N GLY A 77 -16.43 1.43 5.43
CA GLY A 77 -16.52 2.89 5.43
C GLY A 77 -15.37 3.61 6.18
N ARG A 78 -14.45 2.88 6.80
CA ARG A 78 -13.28 3.43 7.50
C ARG A 78 -12.04 3.36 6.61
N VAL A 79 -11.25 4.42 6.60
CA VAL A 79 -9.92 4.41 5.98
C VAL A 79 -8.98 3.60 6.88
N VAL A 80 -8.47 2.50 6.35
CA VAL A 80 -7.56 1.56 7.03
C VAL A 80 -6.15 1.61 6.46
N GLY A 81 -5.93 2.36 5.39
CA GLY A 81 -4.62 2.65 4.86
C GLY A 81 -4.65 3.81 3.86
N CYS A 82 -3.52 4.46 3.67
CA CYS A 82 -3.35 5.55 2.72
C CYS A 82 -1.95 5.52 2.12
N GLY A 83 -1.81 6.17 0.97
CA GLY A 83 -0.53 6.49 0.34
C GLY A 83 -0.76 7.57 -0.70
N ALA A 84 0.24 8.40 -0.94
CA ALA A 84 0.19 9.45 -1.95
C ALA A 84 1.27 9.22 -3.02
N LEU A 85 0.94 9.55 -4.27
CA LEU A 85 1.91 9.62 -5.36
C LEU A 85 2.04 11.07 -5.79
N HIS A 86 3.22 11.65 -5.61
CA HIS A 86 3.48 13.05 -5.94
C HIS A 86 4.45 13.16 -7.11
N VAL A 87 4.02 13.82 -8.18
CA VAL A 87 4.87 14.06 -9.36
C VAL A 87 5.83 15.21 -9.03
N VAL A 88 7.13 14.94 -9.12
CA VAL A 88 8.19 15.93 -8.83
C VAL A 88 8.64 16.60 -10.13
N TRP A 89 8.81 15.82 -11.20
CA TRP A 89 9.23 16.26 -12.54
C TRP A 89 8.52 15.43 -13.61
N ASP A 90 8.81 15.68 -14.89
CA ASP A 90 8.16 15.02 -16.02
C ASP A 90 8.36 13.50 -16.07
N ASP A 91 9.46 12.99 -15.50
CA ASP A 91 9.81 11.57 -15.45
C ASP A 91 9.98 11.02 -14.02
N MET A 92 9.73 11.83 -12.99
CA MET A 92 9.96 11.45 -11.59
C MET A 92 8.75 11.71 -10.69
N ALA A 93 8.41 10.70 -9.89
CA ALA A 93 7.40 10.80 -8.84
C ALA A 93 7.86 10.11 -7.54
N GLU A 94 7.34 10.56 -6.42
CA GLU A 94 7.63 10.05 -5.09
C GLU A 94 6.38 9.41 -4.46
N ILE A 95 6.56 8.24 -3.83
CA ILE A 95 5.56 7.68 -2.92
C ILE A 95 5.73 8.36 -1.57
N ARG A 96 4.71 9.12 -1.15
CA ARG A 96 4.66 9.79 0.14
C ARG A 96 3.60 9.16 1.04
N SER A 97 3.76 9.35 2.35
CA SER A 97 2.69 9.11 3.34
C SER A 97 2.04 7.72 3.28
N LEU A 98 2.82 6.67 2.99
CA LEU A 98 2.35 5.29 2.96
C LEU A 98 2.18 4.75 4.38
N ALA A 99 0.93 4.58 4.81
CA ALA A 99 0.58 4.14 6.16
C ALA A 99 -0.61 3.18 6.14
N VAL A 100 -0.59 2.21 7.04
CA VAL A 100 -1.68 1.23 7.21
C VAL A 100 -2.06 1.21 8.69
N ALA A 101 -3.33 1.01 9.02
CA ALA A 101 -3.74 0.78 10.40
C ALA A 101 -3.06 -0.51 10.91
N GLU A 102 -2.56 -0.50 12.15
CA GLU A 102 -1.72 -1.59 12.69
C GLU A 102 -2.43 -2.95 12.62
N GLU A 103 -3.74 -2.95 12.88
CA GLU A 103 -4.56 -4.15 12.83
C GLU A 103 -4.66 -4.76 11.41
N TYR A 104 -4.26 -4.02 10.37
CA TYR A 104 -4.17 -4.45 8.96
C TYR A 104 -2.74 -4.66 8.45
N ALA A 105 -1.70 -4.43 9.27
CA ALA A 105 -0.32 -4.63 8.86
C ALA A 105 -0.01 -6.11 8.53
N GLY A 106 0.89 -6.35 7.57
CA GLY A 106 1.31 -7.70 7.16
C GLY A 106 0.29 -8.48 6.30
N ARG A 107 -0.75 -7.82 5.79
CA ARG A 107 -1.82 -8.45 4.99
C ARG A 107 -1.70 -8.26 3.47
N GLY A 108 -0.65 -7.57 3.02
CA GLY A 108 -0.41 -7.23 1.60
C GLY A 108 0.50 -6.02 1.51
#